data_AF-A0A9X3XMA2-F1
#
_entry.id   AF-A0A9X3XMA2-F1
#
_cell.length_a   1.000
_cell.length_b   1.000
_cell.length_c   1.000
_cell.angle_alpha   90.00
_cell.angle_beta   90.00
_cell.angle_gamma   90.00
#
_symmetry.space_group_name_H-M   'P 1'
#
loop_
_entity.id
_entity.type
_entity.pdbx_description
1 polymer ?
#
loop_
_entity_poly.entity_id
_entity_poly.type
_entity_poly.pdbx_seq_one_letter_code
_entity_poly.pdbx_strand_id
1 'polypeptide(L)'
;SIHFNKAYNNYNGKIGSECLVYSKSDNITSDELIATRIQNALDGLGFTGPKNKSRGVKEDNSLYELRATKMASVIVEVCFVEATEDVALYKSLGPDKIGQVIAEAISNKKINNSKVEKVEYDMKNLVCYCNQVDKRAAEYLADHLQCPCIDATLPFNYVNVAENIIAVGGDNPRKGESGQCGFSGYATKYLKGNDRYETVKEVLKFIGKL
;
A
#
# COMPACT_ATOMS: atom_id res chain seq x y z
N SER A 1 -2.64 -8.21 -18.01
CA SER A 1 -1.64 -7.77 -17.02
C SER A 1 -2.08 -6.58 -16.17
N ILE A 2 -1.46 -6.36 -15.01
CA ILE A 2 -1.63 -5.16 -14.16
C ILE A 2 -0.26 -4.49 -13.97
N HIS A 3 -0.15 -3.21 -14.32
CA HIS A 3 1.10 -2.43 -14.39
C HIS A 3 0.93 -1.04 -13.79
N PHE A 4 2.06 -0.35 -13.64
CA PHE A 4 2.12 1.11 -13.49
C PHE A 4 2.93 1.70 -14.64
N ASN A 5 2.48 2.86 -15.12
CA ASN A 5 3.09 3.52 -16.28
C ASN A 5 4.08 4.61 -15.85
N LYS A 6 4.91 5.04 -16.81
CA LYS A 6 5.80 6.19 -16.70
C LYS A 6 5.97 6.87 -18.07
N ALA A 7 5.56 8.14 -18.17
CA ALA A 7 5.72 8.97 -19.36
C ALA A 7 6.85 10.02 -19.21
N TYR A 8 7.11 10.49 -17.98
CA TYR A 8 8.05 11.57 -17.69
C TYR A 8 9.06 11.20 -16.60
N ASN A 9 10.08 12.04 -16.41
CA ASN A 9 10.98 11.92 -15.25
C ASN A 9 10.33 12.39 -13.95
N ASN A 10 9.45 13.38 -14.04
CA ASN A 10 8.62 13.90 -12.96
C ASN A 10 7.33 14.51 -13.56
N TYR A 11 6.23 14.50 -12.81
CA TYR A 11 5.01 15.21 -13.20
C TYR A 11 4.26 15.71 -11.97
N ASN A 12 4.05 17.03 -11.87
CA ASN A 12 3.23 17.58 -10.79
C ASN A 12 1.77 17.64 -11.23
N GLY A 13 0.94 16.79 -10.65
CA GLY A 13 -0.47 16.65 -10.98
C GLY A 13 -0.85 15.19 -11.21
N LYS A 14 -2.02 15.00 -11.83
CA LYS A 14 -2.53 13.68 -12.22
C LYS A 14 -2.47 13.45 -13.72
N ILE A 15 -2.16 12.20 -14.09
CA ILE A 15 -2.18 11.72 -15.48
C ILE A 15 -3.32 10.70 -15.65
N GLY A 16 -3.53 9.84 -14.66
CA GLY A 16 -4.64 8.89 -14.57
C GLY A 16 -4.32 7.48 -15.03
N SER A 17 -5.35 6.67 -15.20
CA SER A 17 -5.27 5.26 -15.59
C SER A 17 -5.51 5.06 -17.08
N GLU A 18 -4.95 4.00 -17.67
CA GLU A 18 -5.32 3.57 -19.02
C GLU A 18 -5.38 2.05 -19.15
N CYS A 19 -6.28 1.56 -19.99
CA CYS A 19 -6.32 0.15 -20.39
C CYS A 19 -5.88 0.00 -21.84
N LEU A 20 -5.01 -0.97 -22.11
CA LEU A 20 -4.50 -1.29 -23.44
C LEU A 20 -5.06 -2.64 -23.90
N VAL A 21 -5.53 -2.69 -25.14
CA VAL A 21 -5.98 -3.90 -25.85
C VAL A 21 -5.16 -4.09 -27.13
N TYR A 22 -5.14 -5.30 -27.68
CA TYR A 22 -4.34 -5.57 -28.88
C TYR A 22 -4.89 -4.84 -30.11
N SER A 23 -6.16 -5.10 -30.46
CA SER A 23 -6.87 -4.36 -31.49
C SER A 23 -8.39 -4.39 -31.29
N LYS A 24 -9.03 -3.24 -31.45
CA LYS A 24 -10.49 -3.06 -31.44
C LYS A 24 -11.19 -3.62 -32.68
N SER A 25 -10.45 -4.25 -33.59
CA SER A 25 -10.93 -4.72 -34.89
C SER A 25 -10.57 -6.17 -35.21
N ASP A 26 -10.02 -6.92 -34.24
CA ASP A 26 -9.58 -8.32 -34.43
C ASP A 26 -10.71 -9.36 -34.22
N ASN A 27 -11.95 -8.90 -34.02
CA ASN A 27 -13.16 -9.67 -33.72
C ASN A 27 -13.17 -10.38 -32.35
N ILE A 28 -12.19 -10.14 -31.49
CA ILE A 28 -12.29 -10.41 -30.06
C ILE A 28 -12.90 -9.13 -29.45
N THR A 29 -14.07 -9.25 -28.81
CA THR A 29 -14.83 -8.06 -28.35
C THR A 29 -14.94 -7.98 -26.83
N SER A 30 -14.61 -9.08 -26.14
CA SER A 30 -14.74 -9.18 -24.68
C SER A 30 -13.70 -8.34 -23.95
N ASP A 31 -12.52 -8.16 -24.53
CA ASP A 31 -11.43 -7.34 -24.00
C ASP A 31 -11.75 -5.86 -24.06
N GLU A 32 -12.33 -5.30 -25.13
CA GLU A 32 -12.77 -3.90 -25.14
C GLU A 32 -13.86 -3.66 -24.11
N LEU A 33 -14.81 -4.59 -23.97
CA LEU A 33 -15.87 -4.51 -22.98
C LEU A 33 -15.31 -4.55 -21.56
N ILE A 34 -14.41 -5.48 -21.27
CA ILE A 34 -13.76 -5.61 -19.96
C ILE A 34 -12.87 -4.39 -19.67
N ALA A 35 -12.02 -3.99 -20.62
CA ALA A 35 -11.14 -2.82 -20.52
C ALA A 35 -11.95 -1.55 -20.28
N THR A 36 -13.07 -1.36 -20.97
CA THR A 36 -13.94 -0.20 -20.77
C THR A 36 -14.53 -0.18 -19.37
N ARG A 37 -14.97 -1.34 -18.84
CA ARG A 37 -15.46 -1.41 -17.45
C ARG A 37 -14.35 -1.10 -16.45
N ILE A 38 -13.15 -1.65 -16.64
CA ILE A 38 -12.00 -1.39 -15.76
C ILE A 38 -11.64 0.09 -15.80
N GLN A 39 -11.53 0.67 -17.00
CA GLN A 39 -11.22 2.09 -17.19
C GLN A 39 -12.22 2.98 -16.46
N ASN A 40 -13.53 2.77 -16.70
CA ASN A 40 -14.57 3.56 -16.06
C ASN A 40 -14.54 3.41 -14.53
N ALA A 41 -14.18 2.23 -14.03
CA ALA A 41 -14.11 1.97 -12.60
C ALA A 41 -12.91 2.67 -11.95
N LEU A 42 -11.74 2.68 -12.61
CA LEU A 42 -10.55 3.42 -12.17
C LEU A 42 -10.76 4.94 -12.28
N ASP A 43 -11.40 5.41 -13.35
CA ASP A 43 -11.80 6.81 -13.50
C ASP A 43 -12.74 7.24 -12.35
N GLY A 44 -13.68 6.36 -11.97
CA GLY A 44 -14.59 6.56 -10.84
C GLY A 44 -13.90 6.62 -9.46
N LEU A 45 -12.71 6.03 -9.32
CA LEU A 45 -11.85 6.20 -8.14
C LEU A 45 -11.04 7.51 -8.18
N GLY A 46 -11.00 8.19 -9.32
CA GLY A 46 -10.29 9.45 -9.51
C GLY A 46 -9.01 9.35 -10.35
N PHE A 47 -8.61 8.15 -10.81
CA PHE A 47 -7.45 7.95 -11.70
C PHE A 47 -7.73 8.45 -13.12
N THR A 48 -7.90 9.76 -13.22
CA THR A 48 -8.26 10.52 -14.41
C THR A 48 -7.16 11.53 -14.72
N GLY A 49 -7.06 11.94 -15.98
CA GLY A 49 -6.19 13.05 -16.35
C GLY A 49 -6.71 14.41 -15.87
N PRO A 50 -6.01 15.50 -16.24
CA PRO A 50 -6.41 16.86 -15.89
C PRO A 50 -7.87 17.15 -16.26
N LYS A 51 -8.57 17.90 -15.40
CA LYS A 51 -10.02 18.19 -15.53
C LYS A 51 -10.93 16.95 -15.51
N ASN A 52 -10.52 15.90 -14.79
CA ASN A 52 -11.25 14.62 -14.65
C ASN A 52 -11.50 13.91 -15.99
N LYS A 53 -10.60 14.10 -16.96
CA LYS A 53 -10.74 13.49 -18.28
C LYS A 53 -10.18 12.07 -18.26
N SER A 54 -11.01 11.10 -18.63
CA SER A 54 -10.57 9.71 -18.86
C SER A 54 -9.51 9.63 -19.96
N ARG A 55 -8.50 8.76 -19.77
CA ARG A 55 -7.55 8.42 -20.84
C ARG A 55 -8.13 7.39 -21.82
N GLY A 56 -9.14 6.64 -21.38
CA GLY A 56 -9.84 5.66 -22.19
C GLY A 56 -9.05 4.39 -22.47
N VAL A 57 -9.70 3.49 -23.21
CA VAL A 57 -9.08 2.26 -23.73
C VAL A 57 -8.32 2.57 -25.02
N LYS A 58 -7.07 2.11 -25.12
CA LYS A 58 -6.17 2.33 -26.26
C LYS A 58 -5.76 1.01 -26.90
N GLU A 59 -5.42 1.06 -28.19
CA GLU A 59 -4.82 -0.08 -28.90
C GLU A 59 -3.29 0.03 -28.83
N ASP A 60 -2.62 -1.08 -28.58
CA ASP A 60 -1.18 -1.20 -28.72
C ASP A 60 -0.79 -2.61 -29.20
N ASN A 61 -0.58 -2.73 -30.51
CA ASN A 61 -0.20 -3.98 -31.17
C ASN A 61 1.31 -4.28 -31.11
N SER A 62 2.10 -3.39 -30.51
CA SER A 62 3.55 -3.56 -30.36
C SER A 62 3.92 -4.39 -29.13
N LEU A 63 3.03 -4.44 -28.13
CA LEU A 63 3.27 -5.14 -26.87
C LEU A 63 3.20 -6.65 -27.06
N TYR A 64 4.30 -7.32 -26.74
CA TYR A 64 4.43 -8.76 -26.93
C TYR A 64 3.37 -9.55 -26.18
N GLU A 65 3.02 -9.15 -24.95
CA GLU A 65 2.00 -9.84 -24.14
C GLU A 65 0.63 -9.82 -24.82
N LEU A 66 0.20 -8.66 -25.33
CA LEU A 66 -1.06 -8.53 -26.07
C LEU A 66 -1.01 -9.33 -27.38
N ARG A 67 0.08 -9.21 -28.13
CA ARG A 67 0.25 -9.88 -29.44
C ARG A 67 0.34 -11.41 -29.35
N ALA A 68 0.97 -11.94 -28.31
CA ALA A 68 1.20 -13.37 -28.14
C ALA A 68 0.02 -14.10 -27.49
N THR A 69 -0.90 -13.35 -26.84
CA THR A 69 -2.08 -13.92 -26.19
C THR A 69 -3.18 -14.15 -27.23
N LYS A 70 -3.64 -15.40 -27.37
CA LYS A 70 -4.65 -15.80 -28.38
C LYS A 70 -6.10 -15.61 -27.93
N MET A 71 -6.31 -15.19 -26.69
CA MET A 71 -7.61 -14.94 -26.08
C MET A 71 -7.71 -13.46 -25.68
N ALA A 72 -8.91 -13.00 -25.34
CA ALA A 72 -9.14 -11.63 -24.88
C ALA A 72 -8.12 -11.23 -23.81
N SER A 73 -7.44 -10.11 -24.02
CA SER A 73 -6.33 -9.67 -23.18
C SER A 73 -6.36 -8.16 -22.96
N VAL A 74 -6.07 -7.75 -21.73
CA VAL A 74 -6.05 -6.35 -21.32
C VAL A 74 -4.80 -6.12 -20.49
N ILE A 75 -4.06 -5.05 -20.79
CA ILE A 75 -3.06 -4.48 -19.89
C ILE A 75 -3.70 -3.30 -19.18
N VAL A 76 -3.69 -3.31 -17.86
CA VAL A 76 -4.19 -2.21 -17.02
C VAL A 76 -3.00 -1.44 -16.49
N GLU A 77 -2.83 -0.22 -16.97
CA GLU A 77 -1.91 0.76 -16.41
C GLU A 77 -2.67 1.55 -15.34
N VAL A 78 -2.49 1.14 -14.08
CA VAL A 78 -3.32 1.62 -12.96
C VAL A 78 -3.14 3.13 -12.75
N CYS A 79 -1.91 3.61 -12.78
CA CYS A 79 -1.57 5.03 -12.65
C CYS A 79 -0.12 5.30 -13.08
N PHE A 80 0.31 6.56 -13.11
CA PHE A 80 1.67 6.97 -13.45
C PHE A 80 2.53 7.15 -12.20
N VAL A 81 3.69 6.47 -12.13
CA VAL A 81 4.54 6.44 -10.93
C VAL A 81 5.26 7.75 -10.64
N GLU A 82 5.36 8.64 -11.63
CA GLU A 82 5.98 9.95 -11.54
C GLU A 82 4.98 11.09 -11.30
N ALA A 83 3.68 10.82 -11.42
CA ALA A 83 2.62 11.80 -11.24
C ALA A 83 2.24 11.93 -9.75
N THR A 84 2.47 13.11 -9.18
CA THR A 84 2.35 13.34 -7.73
C THR A 84 0.95 13.02 -7.19
N GLU A 85 -0.10 13.39 -7.91
CA GLU A 85 -1.49 13.14 -7.48
C GLU A 85 -1.92 11.68 -7.67
N ASP A 86 -1.45 11.02 -8.74
CA ASP A 86 -1.69 9.59 -8.99
C ASP A 86 -1.11 8.74 -7.86
N VAL A 87 0.15 9.00 -7.49
CA VAL A 87 0.84 8.29 -6.40
C VAL A 87 0.16 8.55 -5.05
N ALA A 88 -0.25 9.78 -4.79
CA ALA A 88 -0.97 10.13 -3.57
C ALA A 88 -2.32 9.40 -3.48
N LEU A 89 -3.08 9.36 -4.59
CA LEU A 89 -4.37 8.67 -4.66
C LEU A 89 -4.20 7.15 -4.48
N TYR A 90 -3.22 6.54 -5.14
CA TYR A 90 -2.93 5.12 -4.98
C TYR A 90 -2.61 4.77 -3.53
N LYS A 91 -1.74 5.54 -2.87
CA LYS A 91 -1.37 5.32 -1.47
C LYS A 91 -2.55 5.52 -0.52
N SER A 92 -3.44 6.47 -0.82
CA SER A 92 -4.64 6.74 -0.03
C SER A 92 -5.68 5.62 -0.12
N LEU A 93 -5.93 5.10 -1.33
CA LEU A 93 -6.90 4.03 -1.55
C LEU A 93 -6.38 2.65 -1.13
N GLY A 94 -5.08 2.41 -1.32
CA GLY A 94 -4.44 1.12 -1.10
C GLY A 94 -4.73 0.09 -2.20
N PRO A 95 -3.88 -0.94 -2.33
CA PRO A 95 -3.98 -1.97 -3.37
C PRO A 95 -5.28 -2.77 -3.29
N ASP A 96 -5.80 -3.05 -2.09
CA ASP A 96 -6.98 -3.89 -1.90
C ASP A 96 -8.23 -3.26 -2.52
N LYS A 97 -8.45 -1.96 -2.31
CA LYS A 97 -9.60 -1.25 -2.86
C LYS A 97 -9.54 -1.19 -4.39
N ILE A 98 -8.35 -0.95 -4.93
CA ILE A 98 -8.10 -0.86 -6.37
C ILE A 98 -8.29 -2.24 -7.01
N GLY A 99 -7.69 -3.28 -6.42
CA GLY A 99 -7.84 -4.66 -6.86
C GLY A 99 -9.29 -5.14 -6.83
N GLN A 100 -10.03 -4.81 -5.76
CA GLN A 100 -11.47 -5.11 -5.66
C GLN A 100 -12.23 -4.48 -6.83
N VAL A 101 -12.02 -3.19 -7.11
CA VAL A 101 -12.74 -2.48 -8.18
C VAL A 101 -12.41 -3.05 -9.56
N ILE A 102 -11.16 -3.42 -9.81
CA ILE A 102 -10.75 -4.10 -11.06
C ILE A 102 -11.43 -5.47 -11.15
N ALA A 103 -11.44 -6.26 -10.08
CA ALA A 103 -12.09 -7.57 -10.05
C ALA A 103 -13.60 -7.47 -10.32
N GLU A 104 -14.29 -6.51 -9.68
CA GLU A 104 -15.71 -6.23 -9.93
C GLU A 104 -15.98 -5.86 -11.39
N ALA A 105 -15.09 -5.07 -12.00
CA ALA A 105 -15.19 -4.67 -13.39
C ALA A 105 -14.95 -5.84 -14.37
N ILE A 106 -14.04 -6.75 -14.06
CA ILE A 106 -13.82 -7.98 -14.84
C ILE A 106 -15.06 -8.89 -14.72
N SER A 107 -15.51 -9.17 -13.50
CA SER A 107 -16.62 -10.10 -13.25
C SER A 107 -18.01 -9.54 -13.58
N ASN A 108 -18.10 -8.22 -13.80
CA ASN A 108 -19.36 -7.47 -13.93
C ASN A 108 -20.33 -7.73 -12.77
N LYS A 109 -19.79 -7.87 -11.56
CA LYS A 109 -20.55 -8.20 -10.34
C LYS A 109 -19.96 -7.39 -9.20
N LYS A 110 -20.84 -6.84 -8.36
CA LYS A 110 -20.40 -6.25 -7.10
C LYS A 110 -19.93 -7.33 -6.16
N ILE A 111 -18.73 -7.16 -5.61
CA ILE A 111 -18.21 -8.01 -4.57
C ILE A 111 -18.73 -7.39 -3.27
N ASN A 112 -19.86 -7.93 -2.81
CA ASN A 112 -20.33 -7.65 -1.48
C ASN A 112 -19.35 -8.34 -0.52
N ASN A 113 -18.35 -7.60 -0.03
CA ASN A 113 -17.49 -8.05 1.07
C ASN A 113 -18.31 -8.15 2.36
N SER A 114 -19.25 -9.09 2.39
CA SER A 114 -19.78 -9.65 3.62
C SER A 114 -18.66 -10.50 4.20
N LYS A 115 -17.83 -9.87 5.05
CA LYS A 115 -16.60 -10.38 5.68
C LYS A 115 -15.32 -10.09 4.88
N VAL A 116 -14.77 -8.89 5.07
CA VAL A 116 -13.33 -8.86 5.39
C VAL A 116 -13.23 -9.68 6.67
N GLU A 117 -12.63 -10.86 6.64
CA GLU A 117 -12.26 -11.54 7.87
C GLU A 117 -11.43 -10.53 8.65
N LYS A 118 -11.99 -9.99 9.74
CA LYS A 118 -11.17 -9.27 10.72
C LYS A 118 -10.09 -10.27 11.08
N VAL A 119 -8.85 -9.97 10.70
CA VAL A 119 -7.71 -10.66 11.27
C VAL A 119 -7.87 -10.52 12.77
N GLU A 120 -8.16 -11.63 13.43
CA GLU A 120 -8.33 -11.66 14.87
C GLU A 120 -6.92 -11.53 15.45
N TYR A 121 -6.71 -10.44 16.18
CA TYR A 121 -5.46 -10.20 16.87
C TYR A 121 -5.61 -10.62 18.33
N ASP A 122 -4.58 -11.25 18.89
CA ASP A 122 -4.59 -11.65 20.31
C ASP A 122 -4.69 -10.43 21.24
N MET A 123 -4.23 -9.27 20.78
CA MET A 123 -4.27 -8.02 21.55
C MET A 123 -4.40 -6.78 20.66
N LYS A 124 -4.73 -5.64 21.30
CA LYS A 124 -4.87 -4.36 20.60
C LYS A 124 -3.53 -3.68 20.31
N ASN A 125 -2.61 -3.70 21.27
CA ASN A 125 -1.32 -3.02 21.19
C ASN A 125 -0.21 -3.95 21.68
N LEU A 126 0.95 -3.88 21.04
CA LEU A 126 2.21 -4.46 21.49
C LEU A 126 3.30 -3.42 21.32
N VAL A 127 4.02 -3.11 22.39
CA VAL A 127 5.18 -2.21 22.33
C VAL A 127 6.44 -3.04 22.24
N CYS A 128 7.39 -2.61 21.42
CA CYS A 128 8.69 -3.25 21.31
C CYS A 128 9.82 -2.23 21.30
N TYR A 129 10.95 -2.58 21.91
CA TYR A 129 12.19 -1.83 21.88
C TYR A 129 13.31 -2.73 21.37
N CYS A 130 14.36 -2.18 20.78
CA CYS A 130 15.47 -2.96 20.23
C CYS A 130 16.83 -2.63 20.86
N ASN A 131 16.89 -1.65 21.77
CA ASN A 131 18.07 -1.38 22.58
C ASN A 131 17.67 -1.02 24.02
N GLN A 132 18.60 -1.22 24.95
CA GLN A 132 18.38 -0.91 26.38
C GLN A 132 18.22 0.58 26.66
N VAL A 133 18.68 1.44 25.74
CA VAL A 133 18.64 2.89 25.90
C VAL A 133 17.21 3.42 25.80
N ASP A 134 16.42 2.84 24.88
CA ASP A 134 15.03 3.23 24.60
C ASP A 134 14.01 2.41 25.39
N LYS A 135 14.45 1.38 26.12
CA LYS A 135 13.60 0.50 26.93
C LYS A 135 12.68 1.28 27.87
N ARG A 136 13.17 2.32 28.54
CA ARG A 136 12.34 3.13 29.47
C ARG A 136 11.24 3.90 28.74
N ALA A 137 11.53 4.43 27.55
CA ALA A 137 10.53 5.10 26.74
C ALA A 137 9.42 4.11 26.30
N ALA A 138 9.83 2.89 25.93
CA ALA A 138 8.93 1.82 25.56
C ALA A 138 8.05 1.36 26.73
N GLU A 139 8.62 1.21 27.92
CA GLU A 139 7.88 0.88 29.15
C GLU A 139 6.83 1.96 29.49
N TYR A 140 7.17 3.25 29.41
CA TYR A 140 6.18 4.31 29.63
C TYR A 140 4.99 4.25 28.67
N LEU A 141 5.26 3.94 27.40
CA LEU A 141 4.21 3.76 26.40
C LEU A 141 3.36 2.53 26.70
N ALA A 142 4.00 1.42 27.02
CA ALA A 142 3.36 0.14 27.32
C ALA A 142 2.44 0.26 28.54
N ASP A 143 2.90 0.92 29.60
CA ASP A 143 2.12 1.20 30.81
C ASP A 143 0.91 2.08 30.49
N HIS A 144 1.09 3.14 29.69
CA HIS A 144 -0.01 4.02 29.28
C HIS A 144 -1.06 3.29 28.45
N LEU A 145 -0.63 2.44 27.51
CA LEU A 145 -1.50 1.64 26.64
C LEU A 145 -2.02 0.37 27.30
N GLN A 146 -1.57 0.05 28.52
CA GLN A 146 -1.86 -1.17 29.26
C GLN A 146 -1.60 -2.42 28.44
N CYS A 147 -0.42 -2.50 27.82
CA CYS A 147 -0.05 -3.59 26.94
C CYS A 147 1.37 -4.12 27.24
N PRO A 148 1.67 -5.37 26.85
CA PRO A 148 3.01 -5.93 26.89
C PRO A 148 4.06 -5.11 26.14
N CYS A 149 5.27 -5.11 26.72
CA CYS A 149 6.48 -4.54 26.14
C CYS A 149 7.51 -5.66 25.94
N ILE A 150 8.04 -5.81 24.73
CA ILE A 150 9.00 -6.88 24.41
C ILE A 150 10.32 -6.34 23.86
N ASP A 151 11.37 -7.13 24.06
CA ASP A 151 12.67 -6.91 23.44
C ASP A 151 12.67 -7.50 22.02
N ALA A 152 12.70 -6.64 21.00
CA ALA A 152 12.68 -7.01 19.59
C ALA A 152 13.96 -7.73 19.13
N THR A 153 15.02 -7.76 19.96
CA THR A 153 16.23 -8.55 19.67
C THR A 153 16.04 -10.04 19.93
N LEU A 154 15.00 -10.41 20.69
CA LEU A 154 14.68 -11.80 20.97
C LEU A 154 13.76 -12.37 19.88
N PRO A 155 13.89 -13.66 19.55
CA PRO A 155 13.02 -14.30 18.58
C PRO A 155 11.57 -14.30 19.09
N PHE A 156 10.67 -13.69 18.32
CA PHE A 156 9.26 -13.56 18.63
C PHE A 156 8.41 -13.67 17.34
N ASN A 157 7.26 -14.32 17.42
CA ASN A 157 6.33 -14.41 16.28
C ASN A 157 5.36 -13.22 16.31
N TYR A 158 5.49 -12.33 15.33
CA TYR A 158 4.65 -11.13 15.23
C TYR A 158 3.38 -11.32 14.39
N VAL A 159 3.16 -12.52 13.81
CA VAL A 159 1.99 -12.78 12.97
C VAL A 159 0.73 -12.75 13.83
N ASN A 160 -0.20 -11.85 13.50
CA ASN A 160 -1.52 -11.68 14.12
C ASN A 160 -1.50 -11.48 15.65
N VAL A 161 -0.35 -11.10 16.23
CA VAL A 161 -0.26 -10.92 17.69
C VAL A 161 -1.00 -9.67 18.15
N ALA A 162 -0.84 -8.55 17.44
CA ALA A 162 -1.40 -7.26 17.83
C ALA A 162 -1.83 -6.44 16.63
N GLU A 163 -2.97 -5.75 16.77
CA GLU A 163 -3.44 -4.79 15.76
C GLU A 163 -2.43 -3.64 15.58
N ASN A 164 -1.84 -3.16 16.68
CA ASN A 164 -0.84 -2.09 16.67
C ASN A 164 0.47 -2.58 17.28
N ILE A 165 1.50 -2.76 16.45
CA ILE A 165 2.85 -3.08 16.89
C ILE A 165 3.68 -1.79 16.83
N ILE A 166 3.98 -1.21 18.00
CA ILE A 166 4.66 0.08 18.11
C ILE A 166 6.12 -0.14 18.47
N ALA A 167 7.01 0.19 17.54
CA ALA A 167 8.44 0.19 17.71
C ALA A 167 8.91 1.50 18.36
N VAL A 168 9.64 1.42 19.46
CA VAL A 168 10.17 2.57 20.20
C VAL A 168 11.70 2.57 20.14
N GLY A 169 12.25 3.67 19.62
CA GLY A 169 13.68 3.86 19.48
C GLY A 169 14.29 3.11 18.31
N GLY A 170 15.62 2.97 18.35
CA GLY A 170 16.43 2.26 17.35
C GLY A 170 16.26 2.67 15.88
N ASP A 171 16.91 1.94 15.00
CA ASP A 171 16.77 2.14 13.55
C ASP A 171 15.91 1.04 12.93
N ASN A 172 15.19 1.38 11.86
CA ASN A 172 14.48 0.38 11.07
C ASN A 172 15.54 -0.42 10.30
N PRO A 173 15.81 -1.70 10.63
CA PRO A 173 16.90 -2.40 10.01
C PRO A 173 16.37 -2.85 8.65
N ARG A 174 16.94 -2.29 7.59
CA ARG A 174 17.12 -3.15 6.42
C ARG A 174 18.00 -4.30 6.90
N LYS A 175 17.48 -5.53 6.87
CA LYS A 175 18.22 -6.76 7.16
C LYS A 175 19.63 -6.66 6.54
N GLY A 176 20.67 -6.60 7.37
CA GLY A 176 22.05 -6.80 6.92
C GLY A 176 23.11 -5.80 7.39
N GLU A 177 22.76 -4.69 8.04
CA GLU A 177 23.79 -3.77 8.57
C GLU A 177 24.29 -4.21 9.95
N SER A 178 25.58 -4.54 10.03
CA SER A 178 26.25 -4.98 11.26
C SER A 178 26.21 -3.87 12.32
N GLY A 179 25.55 -4.13 13.45
CA GLY A 179 25.51 -3.23 14.60
C GLY A 179 24.20 -2.43 14.77
N GLN A 180 23.24 -2.56 13.86
CA GLN A 180 21.91 -1.97 14.02
C GLN A 180 20.96 -2.95 14.70
N CYS A 181 20.40 -2.51 15.82
CA CYS A 181 19.23 -3.12 16.42
C CYS A 181 17.99 -2.61 15.69
N GLY A 182 17.03 -3.49 15.41
CA GLY A 182 15.83 -3.01 14.76
C GLY A 182 14.69 -4.01 14.69
N PHE A 183 13.59 -3.57 14.09
CA PHE A 183 12.28 -4.14 14.28
C PHE A 183 11.84 -5.06 13.14
N SER A 184 10.84 -5.90 13.43
CA SER A 184 10.20 -6.71 12.41
C SER A 184 9.41 -5.83 11.42
N GLY A 185 9.24 -6.32 10.18
CA GLY A 185 8.40 -5.66 9.17
C GLY A 185 6.91 -5.61 9.54
N TYR A 186 6.51 -6.21 10.67
CA TYR A 186 5.15 -6.17 11.20
C TYR A 186 4.89 -4.93 12.06
N ALA A 187 5.93 -4.14 12.42
CA ALA A 187 5.74 -2.90 13.15
C ALA A 187 4.89 -1.91 12.34
N THR A 188 3.75 -1.52 12.91
CA THR A 188 2.79 -0.62 12.28
C THR A 188 3.11 0.85 12.56
N LYS A 189 3.89 1.14 13.61
CA LYS A 189 4.29 2.49 13.97
C LYS A 189 5.70 2.53 14.56
N TYR A 190 6.42 3.62 14.29
CA TYR A 190 7.75 3.89 14.83
C TYR A 190 7.75 5.21 15.59
N LEU A 191 8.22 5.21 16.83
CA LEU A 191 8.44 6.38 17.66
C LEU A 191 9.93 6.47 17.98
N LYS A 192 10.65 7.37 17.31
CA LYS A 192 12.09 7.55 17.50
C LYS A 192 12.50 9.01 17.40
N GLY A 193 13.52 9.37 18.17
CA GLY A 193 14.25 10.62 18.05
C GLY A 193 15.70 10.40 17.64
N ASN A 194 16.47 11.48 17.55
CA ASN A 194 17.91 11.41 17.25
C ASN A 194 18.72 10.77 18.37
N ASP A 195 18.18 10.79 19.60
CA ASP A 195 18.76 10.17 20.77
C ASP A 195 17.64 9.67 21.71
N ARG A 196 18.03 9.15 22.87
CA ARG A 196 17.11 8.64 23.89
C ARG A 196 16.15 9.69 24.45
N TYR A 197 16.59 10.94 24.57
CA TYR A 197 15.78 12.01 25.14
C TYR A 197 14.73 12.47 24.14
N GLU A 198 15.11 12.61 22.87
CA GLU A 198 14.17 12.89 21.79
C GLU A 198 13.20 11.73 21.56
N THR A 199 13.67 10.48 21.66
CA THR A 199 12.78 9.30 21.59
C THR A 199 11.74 9.32 22.72
N VAL A 200 12.13 9.61 23.95
CA VAL A 200 11.18 9.79 25.06
C VAL A 200 10.21 10.94 24.77
N LYS A 201 10.67 12.08 24.22
CA LYS A 201 9.77 13.19 23.85
C LYS A 201 8.75 12.78 22.81
N GLU A 202 9.13 12.02 21.79
CA GLU A 202 8.19 11.51 20.78
C GLU A 202 7.14 10.57 21.39
N VAL A 203 7.54 9.73 22.35
CA VAL A 203 6.58 8.92 23.13
C VAL A 203 5.64 9.81 23.94
N LEU A 204 6.16 10.81 24.65
CA LEU A 204 5.35 11.72 25.48
C LEU A 204 4.36 12.54 24.65
N LYS A 205 4.76 13.03 23.48
CA LYS A 205 3.86 13.69 22.51
C LYS A 205 2.77 12.73 22.05
N PHE A 206 3.13 11.47 21.74
CA PHE A 206 2.16 10.47 21.29
C PHE A 206 1.08 10.19 22.35
N ILE A 207 1.43 10.17 23.64
CA ILE A 207 0.48 9.96 24.74
C ILE A 207 -0.17 11.26 25.26
N GLY A 208 0.08 12.41 24.62
CA GLY A 208 -0.52 13.70 24.99
C GLY A 208 -0.04 14.26 26.33
N LYS A 209 1.20 13.97 26.72
CA LYS A 209 1.82 14.43 27.98
C LYS A 209 2.87 15.53 27.76
N LEU A 210 2.99 16.02 26.53
CA LEU A 210 3.87 17.11 26.10
C LEU A 210 3.17 17.88 24.97
#